data_AF-K1ZK85-F1
#
_entry.id   AF-K1ZK85-F1
#
_cell.length_a   1.000
_cell.length_b   1.000
_cell.length_c   1.000
_cell.angle_alpha   90.00
_cell.angle_beta   90.00
_cell.angle_gamma   90.00
#
_symmetry.space_group_name_H-M   'P 1'
#
loop_
_entity.id
_entity.type
_entity.pdbx_description
1 polymer ?
#
loop_
_entity_poly.entity_id
_entity_poly.type
_entity_poly.pdbx_seq_one_letter_code
_entity_poly.pdbx_strand_id
1 'polypeptide(L)'
;MTVVSLGIVREDHIIHSYAPKNAAGYALILVGKPTDHSGFGGASFASTDLDETNSDNNRGAVQEPNAFLGRLLLKTNLDLFKKLQQKNCIDRVGFKDLGAGGIACASI
;
A
#
# COMPACT_ATOMS: atom_id res chain seq x y z
N MET A 1 4.14 -10.73 15.84
CA MET A 1 4.11 -11.73 14.75
C MET A 1 5.02 -11.23 13.64
N THR A 2 5.88 -12.07 13.07
CA THR A 2 6.77 -11.69 11.96
C THR A 2 6.37 -12.46 10.72
N VAL A 3 6.23 -11.78 9.59
CA VAL A 3 5.86 -12.37 8.29
C VAL A 3 6.87 -11.92 7.23
N VAL A 4 7.33 -12.85 6.38
CA VAL A 4 8.27 -12.58 5.29
C VAL A 4 7.65 -12.99 3.95
N SER A 5 7.80 -12.15 2.93
CA SER A 5 7.38 -12.43 1.56
C SER A 5 8.57 -12.22 0.60
N LEU A 6 8.69 -13.08 -0.41
CA LEU A 6 9.75 -13.03 -1.42
C LEU A 6 9.14 -13.09 -2.82
N GLY A 7 9.63 -12.22 -3.72
CA GLY A 7 9.26 -12.18 -5.12
C GLY A 7 10.48 -11.92 -6.00
N ILE A 8 10.40 -12.28 -7.28
CA ILE A 8 11.48 -12.09 -8.26
C ILE A 8 11.00 -11.11 -9.33
N VAL A 9 11.87 -10.16 -9.69
CA VAL A 9 11.63 -9.19 -10.75
C VAL A 9 12.95 -8.97 -11.53
N ARG A 10 12.86 -8.69 -12.83
CA ARG A 10 14.04 -8.24 -13.59
C ARG A 10 14.42 -6.83 -13.14
N GLU A 11 15.71 -6.55 -13.08
CA GLU A 11 16.23 -5.26 -12.61
C GLU A 11 15.67 -4.07 -13.40
N ASP A 12 15.57 -4.18 -14.72
CA ASP A 12 15.03 -3.16 -15.62
C ASP A 12 13.49 -3.01 -15.53
N HIS A 13 12.81 -3.86 -14.75
CA HIS A 13 11.37 -3.81 -14.55
C HIS A 13 10.96 -3.27 -13.17
N ILE A 14 11.92 -2.76 -12.39
CA ILE A 14 11.66 -2.22 -11.05
C ILE A 14 10.90 -0.88 -11.18
N ILE A 15 9.72 -0.82 -10.55
CA ILE A 15 8.99 0.42 -10.32
C ILE A 15 9.33 0.90 -8.91
N HIS A 16 9.81 2.13 -8.80
CA HIS A 16 10.19 2.70 -7.51
C HIS A 16 9.00 3.33 -6.78
N SER A 17 9.14 3.49 -5.46
CA SER A 17 8.11 4.05 -4.57
C SER A 17 8.14 5.58 -4.44
N TYR A 18 8.93 6.27 -5.26
CA TYR A 18 9.00 7.73 -5.30
C TYR A 18 8.37 8.30 -6.57
N ALA A 19 7.95 9.56 -6.51
CA ALA A 19 7.49 10.27 -7.70
C ALA A 19 8.64 10.43 -8.71
N PRO A 20 8.43 10.11 -10.00
CA PRO A 20 9.48 10.22 -11.00
C PRO A 20 9.89 11.67 -11.21
N LYS A 21 11.05 11.88 -11.86
CA LYS A 21 11.52 13.22 -12.19
C LYS A 21 10.51 13.93 -13.10
N ASN A 22 10.30 15.23 -12.88
CA ASN A 22 9.35 16.05 -13.63
C ASN A 22 7.88 15.60 -13.52
N ALA A 23 7.47 14.98 -12.41
CA ALA A 23 6.09 14.54 -12.18
C ALA A 23 5.10 15.66 -11.80
N ALA A 24 5.44 16.94 -12.00
CA ALA A 24 4.52 18.03 -11.75
C ALA A 24 3.26 17.89 -12.62
N GLY A 25 2.07 17.94 -11.99
CA GLY A 25 0.78 17.75 -12.66
C GLY A 25 0.38 16.29 -12.89
N TYR A 26 1.14 15.32 -12.39
CA TYR A 26 0.73 13.91 -12.43
C TYR A 26 -0.44 13.64 -11.49
N ALA A 27 -1.29 12.68 -11.88
CA ALA A 27 -2.36 12.21 -11.02
C ALA A 27 -1.85 11.23 -9.97
N LEU A 28 -2.30 11.40 -8.73
CA LEU A 28 -2.21 10.37 -7.69
C LEU A 28 -3.46 9.49 -7.78
N ILE A 29 -3.27 8.21 -8.09
CA ILE A 29 -4.36 7.26 -8.27
C ILE A 29 -4.40 6.33 -7.05
N LEU A 30 -5.49 6.40 -6.29
CA LEU A 30 -5.76 5.53 -5.16
C LEU A 30 -6.57 4.32 -5.62
N VAL A 31 -6.07 3.11 -5.37
CA VAL A 31 -6.74 1.85 -5.76
C VAL A 31 -6.83 0.92 -4.55
N GLY A 32 -8.03 0.42 -4.26
CA GLY A 32 -8.27 -0.47 -3.13
C GLY A 32 -9.73 -0.57 -2.76
N LYS A 33 -10.00 -1.00 -1.53
CA LYS A 33 -11.35 -0.92 -0.93
C LYS A 33 -11.74 0.55 -0.68
N PRO A 34 -13.03 0.87 -0.56
CA PRO A 34 -13.46 2.15 -0.01
C PRO A 34 -12.76 2.41 1.33
N THR A 35 -12.24 3.63 1.49
CA THR A 35 -11.64 4.04 2.77
C THR A 35 -12.71 4.07 3.84
N ASP A 36 -12.42 3.46 4.99
CA ASP A 36 -13.30 3.39 6.16
C ASP A 36 -12.48 3.68 7.43
N HIS A 37 -13.11 3.55 8.60
CA HIS A 37 -12.49 3.85 9.89
C HIS A 37 -11.59 2.72 10.42
N SER A 38 -11.44 1.60 9.70
CA SER A 38 -10.60 0.48 10.15
C SER A 38 -9.10 0.83 10.06
N GLY A 39 -8.33 0.41 11.05
CA GLY A 39 -6.90 0.72 11.16
C GLY A 39 -6.60 2.17 11.57
N PHE A 40 -7.59 2.99 11.89
CA PHE A 40 -7.36 4.37 12.33
C PHE A 40 -6.61 4.39 13.67
N GLY A 41 -5.54 5.18 13.77
CA GLY A 41 -4.65 5.17 14.94
C GLY A 41 -3.78 3.91 15.07
N GLY A 42 -3.83 2.96 14.12
CA GLY A 42 -3.09 1.70 14.18
C GLY A 42 -1.57 1.85 14.31
N ALA A 43 -0.99 2.91 13.75
CA ALA A 43 0.44 3.20 13.88
C ALA A 43 0.85 3.56 15.32
N SER A 44 0.05 4.42 15.98
CA SER A 44 0.25 4.80 17.39
C SER A 44 -0.10 3.64 18.32
N PHE A 45 -1.13 2.88 17.99
CA PHE A 45 -1.51 1.67 18.72
C PHE A 45 -0.40 0.61 18.70
N ALA A 46 0.26 0.40 17.55
CA ALA A 46 1.39 -0.53 17.43
C ALA A 46 2.65 -0.09 18.19
N SER A 47 2.68 1.13 18.73
CA SER A 47 3.82 1.70 19.47
C SER A 47 3.51 1.99 20.95
N THR A 48 2.31 1.68 21.43
CA THR A 48 1.89 1.87 22.83
C THR A 48 1.79 0.52 23.54
N ASP A 49 2.13 0.46 24.84
CA ASP A 49 1.96 -0.75 25.64
C ASP A 49 0.48 -1.14 25.74
N LEU A 50 0.20 -2.43 25.53
CA LEU A 50 -1.17 -2.95 25.49
C LEU A 50 -1.71 -3.13 26.92
N ASP A 51 -2.52 -2.18 27.39
CA ASP A 51 -3.30 -2.32 28.63
C ASP A 51 -4.66 -3.00 28.39
N GLU A 52 -4.95 -4.07 29.14
CA GLU A 52 -6.19 -4.87 29.01
C GLU A 52 -7.47 -4.06 29.28
N THR A 53 -7.35 -2.96 30.03
CA THR A 53 -8.46 -2.05 30.38
C THR A 53 -9.00 -1.25 29.20
N ASN A 54 -8.28 -1.19 28.06
CA ASN A 54 -8.65 -0.42 26.86
C ASN A 54 -9.02 -1.29 25.65
N SER A 55 -9.28 -2.59 25.86
CA SER A 55 -9.54 -3.56 24.77
C SER A 55 -10.66 -3.16 23.80
N ASP A 56 -11.74 -2.54 24.27
CA ASP A 56 -12.84 -2.07 23.40
C ASP A 56 -12.47 -0.86 22.53
N ASN A 57 -11.60 0.04 23.02
CA ASN A 57 -11.11 1.20 22.25
C ASN A 57 -10.15 0.80 21.11
N ASN A 58 -9.57 -0.41 21.18
CA ASN A 58 -8.53 -0.88 20.27
C ASN A 58 -9.07 -1.62 19.03
N ARG A 59 -10.37 -1.92 18.97
CA ARG A 59 -10.97 -2.63 17.82
C ARG A 59 -10.90 -1.83 16.52
N GLY A 60 -11.03 -0.50 16.58
CA GLY A 60 -10.93 0.37 15.41
C GLY A 60 -9.51 0.44 14.81
N ALA A 61 -8.48 0.12 15.58
CA ALA A 61 -7.09 0.10 15.14
C ALA A 61 -6.72 -1.17 14.36
N VAL A 62 -7.59 -2.18 14.33
CA VAL A 62 -7.39 -3.42 13.58
C VAL A 62 -7.98 -3.27 12.18
N GLN A 63 -7.20 -3.64 11.16
CA GLN A 63 -7.68 -3.68 9.79
C GLN A 63 -8.51 -4.94 9.55
N GLU A 64 -9.65 -4.80 8.87
CA GLU A 64 -10.43 -5.95 8.42
C GLU A 64 -9.80 -6.56 7.16
N PRO A 65 -9.30 -7.81 7.21
CA PRO A 65 -8.64 -8.42 6.07
C PRO A 65 -9.65 -8.88 5.01
N ASN A 66 -9.37 -8.60 3.74
CA ASN A 66 -10.12 -9.14 2.60
C ASN A 66 -9.16 -9.84 1.62
N ALA A 67 -8.99 -11.15 1.79
CA ALA A 67 -8.08 -11.96 0.99
C ALA A 67 -8.46 -12.01 -0.51
N PHE A 68 -9.76 -11.95 -0.84
CA PHE A 68 -10.23 -11.95 -2.23
C PHE A 68 -9.84 -10.65 -2.95
N LEU A 69 -10.04 -9.51 -2.29
CA LEU A 69 -9.60 -8.23 -2.81
C LEU A 69 -8.07 -8.17 -2.93
N GLY A 70 -7.33 -8.68 -1.94
CA GLY A 70 -5.88 -8.77 -1.99
C GLY A 70 -5.37 -9.53 -3.22
N ARG A 71 -5.98 -10.68 -3.53
CA ARG A 71 -5.67 -11.45 -4.75
C ARG A 71 -5.99 -10.68 -6.02
N LEU A 72 -7.12 -9.97 -6.07
CA LEU A 72 -7.52 -9.18 -7.23
C LEU A 72 -6.55 -8.01 -7.47
N LEU A 73 -6.16 -7.30 -6.42
CA LEU A 73 -5.18 -6.21 -6.49
C LEU A 73 -3.83 -6.73 -6.99
N LEU A 74 -3.34 -7.85 -6.44
CA LEU A 74 -2.09 -8.46 -6.90
C LEU A 74 -2.14 -8.77 -8.39
N LYS A 75 -3.20 -9.43 -8.87
CA LYS A 75 -3.33 -9.82 -10.27
C LYS A 75 -3.42 -8.60 -11.19
N THR A 76 -4.20 -7.60 -10.79
CA THR A 76 -4.42 -6.38 -11.57
C THR A 76 -3.15 -5.53 -11.64
N ASN A 77 -2.40 -5.41 -10.53
CA ASN A 77 -1.12 -4.70 -10.50
C ASN A 77 -0.09 -5.38 -11.42
N LEU A 78 0.02 -6.71 -11.39
CA LEU A 78 0.93 -7.43 -12.29
C LEU A 78 0.57 -7.22 -13.77
N ASP A 79 -0.72 -7.14 -14.11
CA ASP A 79 -1.15 -6.88 -15.48
C ASP A 79 -0.93 -5.40 -15.89
N LEU A 80 -1.07 -4.46 -14.96
CA LEU A 80 -0.67 -3.05 -15.16
C LEU A 80 0.85 -2.94 -15.41
N PHE A 81 1.67 -3.61 -14.59
CA PHE A 81 3.13 -3.55 -14.72
C PHE A 81 3.59 -4.10 -16.07
N LYS A 82 2.98 -5.18 -16.57
CA LYS A 82 3.22 -5.67 -17.92
C LYS A 82 2.87 -4.65 -19.00
N LYS A 83 1.74 -3.95 -18.87
CA LYS A 83 1.35 -2.88 -19.82
C LYS A 83 2.35 -1.73 -19.79
N LEU A 84 2.87 -1.36 -18.62
CA LEU A 84 3.90 -0.32 -18.48
C LEU A 84 5.22 -0.75 -19.11
N GLN A 85 5.64 -2.01 -18.91
CA GLN A 85 6.82 -2.60 -19.56
C GLN A 85 6.69 -2.55 -21.10
N GLN A 86 5.57 -3.03 -21.63
CA GLN A 86 5.30 -3.04 -23.08
C GLN A 86 5.31 -1.63 -23.71
N LYS A 87 4.93 -0.61 -22.92
CA LYS A 87 4.91 0.79 -23.34
C LYS A 87 6.20 1.54 -23.03
N ASN A 88 7.21 0.87 -22.47
CA ASN A 88 8.45 1.47 -21.98
C ASN A 88 8.17 2.70 -21.07
N CYS A 89 7.30 2.52 -20.08
CA CYS A 89 6.81 3.58 -19.18
C CYS A 89 7.09 3.27 -17.70
N ILE A 90 7.97 2.32 -17.38
CA ILE A 90 8.24 1.88 -16.01
C ILE A 90 8.87 3.01 -15.18
N ASP A 91 9.81 3.75 -15.76
CA ASP A 91 10.49 4.90 -15.18
C ASP A 91 9.62 6.17 -15.11
N ARG A 92 8.45 6.14 -15.73
CA ARG A 92 7.51 7.26 -15.79
C ARG A 92 6.46 7.22 -14.69
N VAL A 93 6.46 6.24 -13.80
CA VAL A 93 5.47 6.12 -12.73
C VAL A 93 6.12 5.75 -11.41
N GLY A 94 5.49 6.16 -10.30
CA GLY A 94 5.78 5.63 -8.97
C GLY A 94 4.68 4.69 -8.52
N PHE A 95 5.01 3.71 -7.68
CA PHE A 95 4.04 2.78 -7.10
C PHE A 95 4.36 2.51 -5.63
N LYS A 96 3.39 2.73 -4.74
CA LYS A 96 3.55 2.60 -3.29
C LYS A 96 2.30 1.99 -2.68
N ASP A 97 2.49 1.10 -1.72
CA ASP A 97 1.41 0.48 -0.96
C ASP A 97 0.90 1.42 0.15
N LEU A 98 -0.26 1.08 0.71
CA LEU A 98 -0.90 1.81 1.80
C LEU A 98 -0.86 0.93 3.05
N GLY A 99 0.03 1.29 3.97
CA GLY A 99 0.16 0.64 5.27
C GLY A 99 -0.21 1.58 6.42
N ALA A 100 0.60 1.55 7.48
CA ALA A 100 0.44 2.42 8.65
C ALA A 100 0.45 3.92 8.25
N GLY A 101 -0.54 4.68 8.75
CA GLY A 101 -0.74 6.09 8.40
C GLY A 101 -1.40 6.34 7.04
N GLY A 102 -1.65 5.28 6.26
CA GLY A 102 -2.48 5.32 5.06
C GLY A 102 -2.00 6.35 4.03
N ILE A 103 -2.96 7.12 3.48
CA ILE A 103 -2.70 8.10 2.41
C ILE A 103 -1.68 9.16 2.85
N ALA A 104 -1.72 9.60 4.11
CA ALA A 104 -0.83 10.64 4.61
C ALA A 104 0.66 10.23 4.52
N CYS A 105 0.97 8.96 4.77
CA CYS A 105 2.33 8.43 4.63
C CYS A 105 2.68 8.06 3.19
N ALA A 106 1.70 7.61 2.40
CA ALA A 106 1.91 7.17 1.02
C ALA A 106 2.09 8.34 0.05
N SER A 107 1.52 9.52 0.35
CA SER A 107 1.61 10.72 -0.51
C SER A 107 2.88 11.55 -0.31
N ILE A 108 3.72 11.18 0.66
CA ILE A 108 5.04 11.78 0.93
C ILE A 108 6.11 10.87 0.32
#